data_AF-A2DW26-F1
#
_entry.id   AF-A2DW26-F1
#
_cell.length_a   1.000
_cell.length_b   1.000
_cell.length_c   1.000
_cell.angle_alpha   90.00
_cell.angle_beta   90.00
_cell.angle_gamma   90.00
#
_symmetry.space_group_name_H-M   'P 1'
#
loop_
_entity.id
_entity.type
_entity.pdbx_description
1 polymer ?
#
loop_
_entity_poly.entity_id
_entity_poly.type
_entity_poly.pdbx_seq_one_letter_code
_entity_poly.pdbx_strand_id
1 'polypeptide(L)'
;MLALVINFAISQEEDKKANITKVLEGAKCRRNNTFSQDLGLGSISDEDFYDIESKDFICVYGNFLMGSNTSHVADVYISVNNSGKLEYTKTENVQNPLAVLTEYHVDANVDFDKGIPNIGSLLRPTTIGYSVAVIRCAADNPCRIQINNIWPSYKINAEFIFNGAKYKFENGVKSIVSTEKKGSFYVYSKNSESKSGSSSLIVTYGQTITNEKLLYSYKNDKKSDYNSARESIDWAIDYTKELLAKYPSYDPNNLLALLDLMKDEKFLLDMACAKNHKKQSGDIGKFYSDVFFPSPNACEFTSFKDFNESNSMSFGSTISWKPVKASAEDIPEEKDKEKTEFYLPEFTATLSTKGGVFTKDNIDTKYPGEGMPWWAILLIVLAVLIVIGLIVGIVVYFVIFRKGSDGEKDKESDDAKQEA
;
A
#
# COMPACT_ATOMS: atom_id res chain seq x y z
N MET A 1 -14.26 0.81 13.02
CA MET A 1 -13.23 1.10 11.99
C MET A 1 -13.01 2.61 11.85
N LEU A 2 -14.05 3.42 11.56
CA LEU A 2 -13.95 4.88 11.44
C LEU A 2 -13.44 5.60 12.73
N ALA A 3 -13.92 5.21 13.92
CA ALA A 3 -13.43 5.74 15.21
C ALA A 3 -11.98 5.31 15.56
N LEU A 4 -11.50 4.22 14.94
CA LEU A 4 -10.15 3.70 15.10
C LEU A 4 -9.17 4.45 14.17
N VAL A 5 -9.66 4.85 12.99
CA VAL A 5 -9.00 5.72 12.02
C VAL A 5 -8.83 7.15 12.56
N ILE A 6 -9.87 7.72 13.18
CA ILE A 6 -9.85 9.11 13.68
C ILE A 6 -8.93 9.28 14.90
N ASN A 7 -8.90 8.31 15.83
CA ASN A 7 -8.00 8.35 16.99
C ASN A 7 -6.50 8.19 16.65
N PHE A 8 -6.19 7.76 15.43
CA PHE A 8 -4.81 7.61 14.95
C PHE A 8 -4.12 8.96 14.65
N ALA A 9 -4.91 10.01 14.36
CA ALA A 9 -4.39 11.29 13.84
C ALA A 9 -3.96 12.31 14.92
N ILE A 10 -4.42 12.20 16.17
CA ILE A 10 -4.41 13.36 17.11
C ILE A 10 -3.26 13.36 18.15
N SER A 11 -2.49 12.29 18.32
CA SER A 11 -1.60 12.13 19.50
C SER A 11 -0.10 11.98 19.20
N GLN A 12 0.38 12.54 18.09
CA GLN A 12 1.57 12.07 17.37
C GLN A 12 2.82 12.99 17.54
N GLU A 13 2.76 14.05 18.36
CA GLU A 13 3.57 15.26 18.09
C GLU A 13 4.86 15.52 18.90
N GLU A 14 5.04 15.05 20.14
CA GLU A 14 6.14 15.59 20.98
C GLU A 14 7.48 14.83 20.89
N ASP A 15 7.51 13.50 21.04
CA ASP A 15 8.76 12.73 21.00
C ASP A 15 9.33 12.58 19.57
N LYS A 16 8.48 12.67 18.53
CA LYS A 16 8.90 12.62 17.12
C LYS A 16 9.75 13.82 16.71
N LYS A 17 9.46 15.00 17.28
CA LYS A 17 10.10 16.26 16.89
C LYS A 17 11.60 16.25 17.17
N ALA A 18 12.07 15.63 18.25
CA ALA A 18 13.49 15.69 18.62
C ALA A 18 14.42 14.94 17.65
N ASN A 19 14.02 13.75 17.19
CA ASN A 19 14.87 12.94 16.30
C ASN A 19 14.81 13.42 14.85
N ILE A 20 13.62 13.77 14.35
CA ILE A 20 13.50 14.32 12.98
C ILE A 20 14.24 15.66 12.87
N THR A 21 14.24 16.48 13.91
CA THR A 21 14.99 17.76 13.91
C THR A 21 16.48 17.56 13.67
N LYS A 22 17.11 16.55 14.29
CA LYS A 22 18.55 16.28 14.05
C LYS A 22 18.84 15.87 12.61
N VAL A 23 17.95 15.08 12.00
CA VAL A 23 18.08 14.68 10.59
C VAL A 23 17.89 15.89 9.69
N LEU A 24 16.88 16.71 9.96
CA LEU A 24 16.62 17.95 9.22
C LEU A 24 17.79 18.93 9.34
N GLU A 25 18.37 19.08 10.52
CA GLU A 25 19.58 19.90 10.75
C GLU A 25 20.78 19.36 9.96
N GLY A 26 21.05 18.06 10.03
CA GLY A 26 22.13 17.41 9.28
C GLY A 26 21.94 17.48 7.76
N ALA A 27 20.69 17.38 7.31
CA ALA A 27 20.28 17.53 5.91
C ALA A 27 20.20 19.00 5.46
N LYS A 28 20.41 19.96 6.38
CA LYS A 28 20.25 21.41 6.17
C LYS A 28 18.83 21.85 5.79
N CYS A 29 17.83 21.03 6.08
CA CYS A 29 16.41 21.37 5.94
C CYS A 29 16.02 22.41 6.99
N ARG A 30 16.05 23.69 6.63
CA ARG A 30 15.52 24.79 7.47
C ARG A 30 14.02 24.93 7.23
N ARG A 31 13.26 25.42 8.22
CA ARG A 31 11.79 25.58 8.13
C ARG A 31 11.30 26.23 6.83
N ASN A 32 12.04 27.19 6.27
CA ASN A 32 11.63 27.89 5.05
C ASN A 32 11.70 27.03 3.78
N ASN A 33 12.42 25.90 3.83
CA ASN A 33 12.58 24.95 2.72
C ASN A 33 12.12 23.53 3.12
N THR A 34 11.41 23.40 4.25
CA THR A 34 10.93 22.12 4.77
C THR A 34 9.44 22.04 4.56
N PHE A 35 9.00 21.14 3.70
CA PHE A 35 7.59 20.87 3.52
C PHE A 35 7.13 19.71 4.38
N SER A 36 5.92 19.87 4.90
CA SER A 36 5.43 19.11 6.03
C SER A 36 4.15 18.38 5.70
N GLN A 37 4.26 17.16 5.19
CA GLN A 37 3.11 16.30 4.88
C GLN A 37 3.04 15.16 5.89
N ASP A 38 2.62 15.47 7.12
CA ASP A 38 2.16 14.44 8.06
C ASP A 38 0.67 14.26 7.81
N LEU A 39 0.34 13.37 6.88
CA LEU A 39 -1.01 13.27 6.34
C LEU A 39 -1.61 11.92 6.72
N GLY A 40 -2.42 11.93 7.79
CA GLY A 40 -3.33 10.83 8.10
C GLY A 40 -4.36 10.61 6.98
N LEU A 41 -5.24 9.61 7.15
CA LEU A 41 -6.30 9.23 6.18
C LEU A 41 -7.15 10.39 5.64
N GLY A 42 -7.19 11.53 6.32
CA GLY A 42 -8.05 12.66 6.02
C GLY A 42 -7.42 13.79 5.20
N SER A 43 -6.13 13.77 4.93
CA SER A 43 -5.48 14.82 4.14
C SER A 43 -5.00 14.25 2.81
N ILE A 44 -5.99 14.08 1.94
CA ILE A 44 -5.76 14.10 0.50
C ILE A 44 -5.36 15.54 0.21
N SER A 45 -4.07 15.88 0.36
CA SER A 45 -3.60 17.19 -0.08
C SER A 45 -3.62 17.21 -1.61
N ASP A 46 -3.91 18.38 -2.16
CA ASP A 46 -3.74 18.65 -3.58
C ASP A 46 -2.30 18.35 -4.02
N GLU A 47 -2.12 18.14 -5.33
CA GLU A 47 -0.80 18.12 -5.94
C GLU A 47 -0.04 19.38 -5.61
N ASP A 48 1.12 19.22 -5.00
CA ASP A 48 2.00 20.34 -4.76
C ASP A 48 3.07 20.38 -5.86
N PHE A 49 3.02 21.43 -6.68
CA PHE A 49 4.09 21.77 -7.62
C PHE A 49 5.09 22.69 -6.94
N TYR A 50 6.38 22.40 -7.13
CA TYR A 50 7.46 23.21 -6.57
C TYR A 50 8.46 23.58 -7.65
N ASP A 51 8.69 24.88 -7.82
CA ASP A 51 9.81 25.39 -8.59
C ASP A 51 11.07 25.41 -7.68
N ILE A 52 12.13 24.75 -8.13
CA ILE A 52 13.42 24.68 -7.45
C ILE A 52 14.43 25.44 -8.30
N GLU A 53 14.96 26.52 -7.76
CA GLU A 53 15.98 27.32 -8.42
C GLU A 53 17.32 26.58 -8.53
N SER A 54 18.19 27.05 -9.43
CA SER A 54 19.54 26.51 -9.59
C SER A 54 20.30 26.56 -8.26
N LYS A 55 20.85 25.40 -7.84
CA LYS A 55 21.58 25.18 -6.57
C LYS A 55 20.74 25.19 -5.29
N ASP A 56 19.45 25.47 -5.40
CA ASP A 56 18.52 25.33 -4.28
C ASP A 56 18.07 23.87 -4.12
N PHE A 57 17.39 23.61 -3.02
CA PHE A 57 16.81 22.32 -2.71
C PHE A 57 15.55 22.50 -1.88
N ILE A 58 14.69 21.50 -1.94
CA ILE A 58 13.57 21.35 -1.04
C ILE A 58 13.74 20.09 -0.20
N CYS A 59 13.12 20.09 0.98
CA CYS A 59 13.02 18.91 1.81
C CYS A 59 11.57 18.45 1.93
N VAL A 60 11.36 17.17 1.68
CA VAL A 60 10.05 16.51 1.73
C VAL A 60 10.18 15.34 2.69
N TYR A 61 9.23 15.17 3.59
CA TYR A 61 9.22 14.00 4.46
C TYR A 61 7.93 13.21 4.27
N GLY A 62 7.99 11.90 4.52
CA GLY A 62 6.84 11.00 4.45
C GLY A 62 6.90 10.03 3.28
N ASN A 63 5.74 9.66 2.76
CA ASN A 63 5.57 8.72 1.65
C ASN A 63 4.97 9.47 0.47
N PHE A 64 5.69 9.54 -0.64
CA PHE A 64 5.24 10.32 -1.78
C PHE A 64 5.71 9.73 -3.11
N LEU A 65 4.94 10.00 -4.16
CA LEU A 65 5.40 9.95 -5.54
C LEU A 65 5.96 11.31 -5.94
N MET A 66 6.92 11.30 -6.85
CA MET A 66 7.49 12.50 -7.43
C MET A 66 7.66 12.36 -8.94
N GLY A 67 7.34 13.44 -9.66
CA GLY A 67 7.66 13.64 -11.06
C GLY A 67 8.35 14.99 -11.26
N SER A 68 9.01 15.20 -12.39
CA SER A 68 9.58 16.50 -12.74
C SER A 68 9.59 16.73 -14.24
N ASN A 69 9.54 18.00 -14.65
CA ASN A 69 9.76 18.40 -16.03
C ASN A 69 11.20 18.18 -16.53
N THR A 70 12.16 18.04 -15.61
CA THR A 70 13.59 17.90 -15.91
C THR A 70 14.25 16.90 -14.96
N SER A 71 15.54 16.60 -15.19
CA SER A 71 16.28 15.68 -14.34
C SER A 71 16.54 16.27 -12.95
N HIS A 72 16.34 15.45 -11.92
CA HIS A 72 16.53 15.82 -10.53
C HIS A 72 17.19 14.67 -9.77
N VAL A 73 17.74 15.00 -8.60
CA VAL A 73 18.41 14.07 -7.70
C VAL A 73 17.80 14.17 -6.32
N ALA A 74 17.71 13.04 -5.62
CA ALA A 74 17.35 13.03 -4.21
C ALA A 74 18.41 12.33 -3.36
N ASP A 75 18.79 12.99 -2.27
CA ASP A 75 19.43 12.35 -1.13
C ASP A 75 18.32 11.96 -0.15
N VAL A 76 18.09 10.67 0.08
CA VAL A 76 17.00 10.21 0.95
C VAL A 76 17.55 9.61 2.23
N TYR A 77 16.94 9.94 3.35
CA TYR A 77 17.24 9.42 4.67
C TYR A 77 16.06 8.55 5.08
N ILE A 78 16.25 7.23 5.01
CA ILE A 78 15.22 6.25 5.37
C ILE A 78 15.35 5.97 6.85
N SER A 79 14.25 6.07 7.58
CA SER A 79 14.23 5.69 8.99
C SER A 79 14.25 4.17 9.14
N VAL A 80 15.09 3.67 10.04
CA VAL A 80 15.17 2.27 10.43
C VAL A 80 14.93 2.19 11.94
N ASN A 81 14.11 1.25 12.38
CA ASN A 81 13.96 0.97 13.80
C ASN A 81 15.04 -0.01 14.26
N ASN A 82 15.99 0.48 15.04
CA ASN A 82 17.04 -0.34 15.66
C ASN A 82 16.78 -0.45 17.16
N SER A 83 16.17 -1.57 17.57
CA SER A 83 15.92 -1.87 19.00
C SER A 83 15.11 -0.79 19.73
N GLY A 84 14.09 -0.22 19.08
CA GLY A 84 13.23 0.83 19.63
C GLY A 84 13.78 2.25 19.46
N LYS A 85 14.96 2.41 18.84
CA LYS A 85 15.50 3.72 18.46
C LYS A 85 15.32 3.93 16.96
N LEU A 86 14.82 5.12 16.60
CA LEU A 86 14.77 5.55 15.20
C LEU A 86 16.16 6.04 14.79
N GLU A 87 16.77 5.31 13.88
CA GLU A 87 18.02 5.68 13.19
C GLU A 87 17.70 6.01 11.73
N TYR A 88 18.58 6.77 11.08
CA TYR A 88 18.37 7.18 9.69
C TYR A 88 19.57 6.78 8.84
N THR A 89 19.29 6.02 7.78
CA THR A 89 20.29 5.59 6.81
C THR A 89 20.14 6.44 5.56
N LYS A 90 21.21 7.15 5.19
CA LYS A 90 21.26 7.91 3.93
C LYS A 90 21.41 6.94 2.76
N THR A 91 20.56 7.05 1.75
CA THR A 91 20.71 6.35 0.47
C THR A 91 21.79 7.00 -0.38
N GLU A 92 22.32 6.25 -1.34
CA GLU A 92 23.10 6.85 -2.42
C GLU A 92 22.24 7.86 -3.20
N ASN A 93 22.90 8.80 -3.87
CA ASN A 93 22.24 9.83 -4.66
C ASN A 93 21.42 9.18 -5.78
N VAL A 94 20.09 9.29 -5.70
CA VAL A 94 19.18 8.65 -6.66
C VAL A 94 18.76 9.67 -7.71
N GLN A 95 18.96 9.32 -8.99
CA GLN A 95 18.51 10.11 -10.13
C GLN A 95 17.03 9.81 -10.41
N ASN A 96 16.23 10.87 -10.60
CA ASN A 96 14.82 10.81 -10.97
C ASN A 96 13.99 9.78 -10.16
N PRO A 97 14.04 9.80 -8.81
CA PRO A 97 13.26 8.87 -8.03
C PRO A 97 11.76 9.11 -8.24
N LEU A 98 11.02 8.02 -8.45
CA LEU A 98 9.57 8.04 -8.66
C LEU A 98 8.82 7.99 -7.33
N ALA A 99 9.35 7.25 -6.34
CA ALA A 99 8.72 7.16 -5.02
C ALA A 99 9.74 7.13 -3.90
N VAL A 100 9.37 7.72 -2.76
CA VAL A 100 10.06 7.58 -1.49
C VAL A 100 9.08 6.99 -0.50
N LEU A 101 9.42 5.83 0.05
CA LEU A 101 8.60 5.11 1.02
C LEU A 101 9.32 4.99 2.37
N THR A 102 8.55 5.09 3.42
CA THR A 102 8.93 4.87 4.81
C THR A 102 8.74 3.41 5.17
N GLU A 103 9.68 2.82 5.90
CA GLU A 103 9.50 1.48 6.45
C GLU A 103 8.68 1.52 7.74
N TYR A 104 7.61 0.75 7.79
CA TYR A 104 6.77 0.67 8.98
C TYR A 104 7.22 -0.52 9.82
N HIS A 105 8.00 -0.22 10.87
CA HIS A 105 8.40 -1.22 11.85
C HIS A 105 7.44 -1.23 13.02
N VAL A 106 6.70 -2.32 13.18
CA VAL A 106 5.89 -2.57 14.36
C VAL A 106 6.17 -4.00 14.83
N ASP A 107 7.20 -4.15 15.65
CA ASP A 107 7.42 -5.35 16.44
C ASP A 107 6.89 -5.08 17.84
N ALA A 108 5.65 -5.48 18.08
CA ALA A 108 5.02 -5.36 19.39
C ALA A 108 4.92 -6.74 20.02
N ASN A 109 5.83 -7.03 20.97
CA ASN A 109 5.66 -8.10 21.94
C ASN A 109 5.13 -7.48 23.22
N VAL A 110 3.83 -7.64 23.50
CA VAL A 110 3.21 -7.09 24.70
C VAL A 110 2.78 -8.20 25.64
N ASP A 111 3.27 -8.12 26.86
CA ASP A 111 2.86 -9.00 27.95
C ASP A 111 1.87 -8.25 28.85
N PHE A 112 0.56 -8.44 28.61
CA PHE A 112 -0.48 -7.79 29.40
C PHE A 112 -0.50 -8.28 30.86
N ASP A 113 0.06 -9.47 31.13
CA ASP A 113 0.15 -10.02 32.48
C ASP A 113 1.18 -9.26 33.33
N LYS A 114 2.09 -8.51 32.71
CA LYS A 114 3.07 -7.63 33.38
C LYS A 114 2.58 -6.18 33.56
N GLY A 115 1.31 -5.91 33.24
CA GLY A 115 0.69 -4.59 33.30
C GLY A 115 0.04 -4.24 31.98
N ILE A 116 -0.97 -3.37 32.01
CA ILE A 116 -1.67 -2.91 30.81
C ILE A 116 -0.83 -1.79 30.18
N PRO A 117 -0.04 -2.02 29.11
CA PRO A 117 0.40 -0.90 28.31
C PRO A 117 -0.83 -0.21 27.74
N ASN A 118 -0.78 1.11 27.65
CA ASN A 118 -1.83 1.90 27.04
C ASN A 118 -2.18 1.30 25.68
N ILE A 119 -3.36 0.69 25.52
CA ILE A 119 -3.77 -0.01 24.28
C ILE A 119 -3.67 0.93 23.06
N GLY A 120 -3.80 2.24 23.29
CA GLY A 120 -3.50 3.26 22.30
C GLY A 120 -2.09 3.14 21.71
N SER A 121 -1.06 2.86 22.51
CA SER A 121 0.33 2.69 22.03
C SER A 121 0.59 1.37 21.32
N LEU A 122 -0.30 0.39 21.41
CA LEU A 122 -0.15 -0.91 20.75
C LEU A 122 -0.59 -0.90 19.28
N LEU A 123 -1.64 -0.13 19.00
CA LEU A 123 -2.15 0.07 17.66
C LEU A 123 -1.53 1.30 16.98
N ARG A 124 -0.84 2.15 17.75
CA ARG A 124 0.02 3.19 17.21
C ARG A 124 1.36 2.55 16.88
N PRO A 125 1.86 2.59 15.64
CA PRO A 125 3.29 2.42 15.40
C PRO A 125 4.00 3.52 16.20
N THR A 126 4.49 3.18 17.40
CA THR A 126 5.05 4.12 18.39
C THR A 126 6.29 4.85 17.88
N THR A 127 6.86 4.37 16.77
CA THR A 127 8.02 4.93 16.10
C THR A 127 7.85 4.75 14.59
N ILE A 128 6.93 5.51 13.97
CA ILE A 128 7.09 5.83 12.54
C ILE A 128 8.14 6.95 12.48
N GLY A 129 9.36 6.60 12.09
CA GLY A 129 10.25 7.60 11.52
C GLY A 129 9.77 7.87 10.11
N TYR A 130 9.58 9.12 9.71
CA TYR A 130 9.28 9.40 8.31
C TYR A 130 10.59 9.49 7.54
N SER A 131 10.63 8.88 6.34
CA SER A 131 11.72 9.12 5.40
C SER A 131 11.80 10.61 5.07
N VAL A 132 13.02 11.14 4.92
CA VAL A 132 13.26 12.54 4.52
C VAL A 132 14.02 12.55 3.21
N ALA A 133 13.53 13.24 2.20
CA ALA A 133 14.19 13.43 0.92
C ALA A 133 14.64 14.89 0.77
N VAL A 134 15.91 15.07 0.38
CA VAL A 134 16.47 16.36 -0.03
C VAL A 134 16.60 16.35 -1.54
N ILE A 135 15.74 17.11 -2.21
CA ILE A 135 15.59 17.09 -3.67
C ILE A 135 16.27 18.31 -4.28
N ARG A 136 17.06 18.09 -5.33
CA ARG A 136 17.80 19.10 -6.09
C ARG A 136 17.62 18.85 -7.58
N CYS A 137 17.73 19.89 -8.40
CA CYS A 137 17.87 19.72 -9.85
C CYS A 137 19.22 19.06 -10.18
N ALA A 138 19.27 18.19 -11.19
CA ALA A 138 20.50 17.45 -11.54
C ALA A 138 21.55 18.31 -12.26
N ALA A 139 21.18 19.51 -12.71
CA ALA A 139 22.03 20.48 -13.38
C ALA A 139 21.92 21.87 -12.73
N ASP A 140 22.75 22.82 -13.15
CA ASP A 140 22.65 24.24 -12.75
C ASP A 140 21.42 24.96 -13.36
N ASN A 141 20.39 24.22 -13.77
CA ASN A 141 19.14 24.78 -14.30
C ASN A 141 18.01 24.60 -13.28
N PRO A 142 17.07 25.56 -13.19
CA PRO A 142 15.89 25.39 -12.38
C PRO A 142 15.04 24.22 -12.89
N CYS A 143 14.35 23.55 -11.96
CA CYS A 143 13.46 22.44 -12.26
C CYS A 143 12.13 22.62 -11.52
N ARG A 144 11.05 22.12 -12.11
CA ARG A 144 9.74 22.06 -11.46
C ARG A 144 9.42 20.61 -11.15
N ILE A 145 9.04 20.34 -9.92
CA ILE A 145 8.69 18.99 -9.47
C ILE A 145 7.21 18.94 -9.06
N GLN A 146 6.61 17.77 -9.20
CA GLN A 146 5.27 17.44 -8.73
C GLN A 146 5.41 16.41 -7.61
N ILE A 147 4.75 16.62 -6.49
CA ILE A 147 4.73 15.68 -5.35
C ILE A 147 3.30 15.28 -5.03
N ASN A 148 3.07 13.99 -4.90
CA ASN A 148 1.79 13.42 -4.50
C ASN A 148 1.97 12.49 -3.31
N ASN A 149 1.21 12.70 -2.25
CA ASN A 149 1.20 11.79 -1.11
C ASN A 149 0.64 10.43 -1.49
N ILE A 150 1.28 9.38 -0.97
CA ILE A 150 0.82 8.02 -1.16
C ILE A 150 0.80 7.24 0.13
N TRP A 151 -0.10 6.27 0.14
CA TRP A 151 -0.21 5.31 1.22
C TRP A 151 0.82 4.20 1.01
N PRO A 152 1.78 3.98 1.90
CA PRO A 152 2.73 2.88 1.75
C PRO A 152 2.05 1.55 2.07
N SER A 153 2.61 0.46 1.57
CA SER A 153 2.25 -0.86 2.09
C SER A 153 2.92 -1.06 3.45
N TYR A 154 2.26 -1.77 4.36
CA TYR A 154 2.88 -2.17 5.63
C TYR A 154 2.33 -3.51 6.11
N LYS A 155 3.11 -4.21 6.92
CA LYS A 155 2.68 -5.42 7.60
C LYS A 155 3.17 -5.40 9.04
N ILE A 156 2.23 -5.50 9.95
CA ILE A 156 2.40 -5.50 11.40
C ILE A 156 2.14 -6.92 11.88
N ASN A 157 3.10 -7.49 12.61
CA ASN A 157 2.90 -8.74 13.34
C ASN A 157 3.09 -8.42 14.82
N ALA A 158 2.07 -8.66 15.63
CA ALA A 158 2.13 -8.50 17.06
C ALA A 158 1.84 -9.84 17.74
N GLU A 159 2.54 -10.10 18.84
CA GLU A 159 2.21 -11.19 19.76
C GLU A 159 1.88 -10.57 21.12
N PHE A 160 0.74 -10.94 21.67
CA PHE A 160 0.38 -10.55 23.02
C PHE A 160 0.09 -11.74 23.91
N ILE A 161 0.49 -11.62 25.18
CA ILE A 161 0.22 -12.61 26.21
C ILE A 161 -0.89 -12.04 27.10
N PHE A 162 -1.97 -12.80 27.26
CA PHE A 162 -3.09 -12.47 28.13
C PHE A 162 -3.54 -13.71 28.89
N ASN A 163 -3.50 -13.67 30.22
CA ASN A 163 -3.76 -14.80 31.11
C ASN A 163 -2.91 -16.04 30.77
N GLY A 164 -1.63 -15.84 30.46
CA GLY A 164 -0.69 -16.89 30.06
C GLY A 164 -0.93 -17.50 28.66
N ALA A 165 -2.00 -17.10 27.95
CA ALA A 165 -2.26 -17.52 26.58
C ALA A 165 -1.61 -16.54 25.59
N LYS A 166 -1.03 -17.08 24.51
CA LYS A 166 -0.41 -16.31 23.43
C LYS A 166 -1.39 -16.09 22.29
N TYR A 167 -1.55 -14.84 21.92
CA TYR A 167 -2.39 -14.39 20.81
C TYR A 167 -1.51 -13.72 19.77
N LYS A 168 -1.73 -14.06 18.49
CA LYS A 168 -0.98 -13.46 17.38
C LYS A 168 -1.91 -12.59 16.56
N PHE A 169 -1.51 -11.35 16.32
CA PHE A 169 -2.22 -10.41 15.48
C PHE A 169 -1.38 -10.10 14.25
N GLU A 170 -1.93 -10.35 13.07
CA GLU A 170 -1.36 -9.90 11.80
C GLU A 170 -2.25 -8.78 11.26
N ASN A 171 -1.69 -7.61 11.00
CA ASN A 171 -2.41 -6.54 10.33
C ASN A 171 -1.58 -6.02 9.17
N GLY A 172 -2.15 -6.00 7.98
CA GLY A 172 -1.44 -5.63 6.78
C GLY A 172 -2.26 -4.72 5.90
N VAL A 173 -1.58 -3.72 5.34
CA VAL A 173 -2.12 -2.88 4.28
C VAL A 173 -1.25 -3.07 3.05
N LYS A 174 -1.86 -3.57 1.99
CA LYS A 174 -1.31 -3.55 0.64
C LYS A 174 -1.80 -2.29 -0.06
N SER A 175 -0.89 -1.44 -0.50
CA SER A 175 -1.24 -0.25 -1.26
C SER A 175 -0.89 -0.43 -2.73
N ILE A 176 -1.86 -0.17 -3.59
CA ILE A 176 -1.69 -0.14 -5.04
C ILE A 176 -1.87 1.30 -5.47
N VAL A 177 -0.91 1.86 -6.20
CA VAL A 177 -1.04 3.21 -6.78
C VAL A 177 -1.05 3.12 -8.30
N SER A 178 -1.84 3.98 -8.94
CA SER A 178 -1.90 4.10 -10.38
C SER A 178 -1.95 5.56 -10.82
N THR A 179 -1.16 5.89 -11.84
CA THR A 179 -1.21 7.15 -12.59
C THR A 179 -1.74 6.94 -14.02
N GLU A 180 -2.21 5.73 -14.34
CA GLU A 180 -2.74 5.42 -15.66
C GLU A 180 -4.09 6.09 -15.88
N LYS A 181 -4.31 6.67 -17.05
CA LYS A 181 -5.59 7.31 -17.43
C LYS A 181 -6.75 6.32 -17.50
N LYS A 182 -6.44 5.05 -17.75
CA LYS A 182 -7.39 3.95 -17.80
C LYS A 182 -6.75 2.71 -17.19
N GLY A 183 -7.41 2.14 -16.20
CA GLY A 183 -6.90 0.96 -15.53
C GLY A 183 -7.95 0.32 -14.63
N SER A 184 -7.48 -0.65 -13.85
CA SER A 184 -8.27 -1.31 -12.82
C SER A 184 -7.37 -1.91 -11.77
N PHE A 185 -7.80 -1.91 -10.52
CA PHE A 185 -7.20 -2.70 -9.45
C PHE A 185 -8.29 -3.41 -8.64
N TYR A 186 -7.88 -4.43 -7.90
CA TYR A 186 -8.75 -5.16 -6.99
C TYR A 186 -8.44 -4.74 -5.55
N VAL A 187 -9.40 -4.11 -4.89
CA VAL A 187 -9.34 -3.78 -3.46
C VAL A 187 -10.04 -4.88 -2.68
N TYR A 188 -9.47 -5.34 -1.57
CA TYR A 188 -10.07 -6.40 -0.78
C TYR A 188 -9.68 -6.30 0.69
N SER A 189 -10.56 -6.75 1.57
CA SER A 189 -10.28 -6.95 2.98
C SER A 189 -10.49 -8.41 3.30
N LYS A 190 -9.55 -8.98 4.03
CA LYS A 190 -9.61 -10.33 4.57
C LYS A 190 -9.34 -10.27 6.05
N ASN A 191 -10.36 -10.56 6.85
CA ASN A 191 -10.22 -10.85 8.26
C ASN A 191 -10.25 -12.37 8.46
N SER A 192 -9.33 -12.93 9.22
CA SER A 192 -9.38 -14.31 9.66
C SER A 192 -8.93 -14.45 11.11
N GLU A 193 -9.73 -15.12 11.91
CA GLU A 193 -9.51 -15.46 13.30
C GLU A 193 -9.28 -16.98 13.42
N SER A 194 -8.43 -17.42 14.32
CA SER A 194 -8.21 -18.82 14.61
C SER A 194 -8.80 -19.18 15.96
N LYS A 195 -9.11 -20.47 16.17
CA LYS A 195 -9.50 -20.97 17.49
C LYS A 195 -8.43 -20.77 18.57
N SER A 196 -7.18 -20.57 18.17
CA SER A 196 -6.06 -20.26 19.08
C SER A 196 -6.00 -18.77 19.46
N GLY A 197 -6.98 -17.96 19.06
CA GLY A 197 -7.00 -16.52 19.32
C GLY A 197 -6.08 -15.71 18.40
N SER A 198 -5.53 -16.31 17.34
CA SER A 198 -4.79 -15.53 16.35
C SER A 198 -5.76 -14.81 15.43
N SER A 199 -5.58 -13.53 15.17
CA SER A 199 -6.38 -12.80 14.18
C SER A 199 -5.48 -12.16 13.12
N SER A 200 -5.99 -12.06 11.90
CA SER A 200 -5.27 -11.53 10.75
C SER A 200 -6.22 -10.64 9.96
N LEU A 201 -5.87 -9.38 9.78
CA LEU A 201 -6.57 -8.42 8.93
C LEU A 201 -5.63 -7.96 7.82
N ILE A 202 -5.92 -8.32 6.58
CA ILE A 202 -5.20 -7.79 5.41
C ILE A 202 -6.16 -6.95 4.59
N VAL A 203 -5.81 -5.70 4.34
CA VAL A 203 -6.59 -4.77 3.53
C VAL A 203 -5.76 -4.33 2.32
N THR A 204 -6.37 -4.30 1.15
CA THR A 204 -5.78 -3.72 -0.06
C THR A 204 -6.48 -2.42 -0.39
N TYR A 205 -5.70 -1.34 -0.43
CA TYR A 205 -6.13 -0.04 -0.91
C TYR A 205 -5.64 0.17 -2.34
N GLY A 206 -6.43 0.92 -3.10
CA GLY A 206 -6.03 1.44 -4.39
C GLY A 206 -6.03 2.96 -4.33
N GLN A 207 -5.05 3.60 -4.95
CA GLN A 207 -5.00 5.05 -5.08
C GLN A 207 -4.80 5.38 -6.56
N THR A 208 -5.69 6.21 -7.11
CA THR A 208 -5.49 6.77 -8.45
C THR A 208 -4.96 8.18 -8.32
N ILE A 209 -4.00 8.56 -9.16
CA ILE A 209 -3.45 9.92 -9.25
C ILE A 209 -3.53 10.38 -10.71
N THR A 210 -4.12 11.54 -10.97
CA THR A 210 -4.46 11.95 -12.35
C THR A 210 -4.66 13.47 -12.45
N ASN A 211 -4.29 14.08 -13.56
CA ASN A 211 -4.69 15.45 -13.91
C ASN A 211 -5.96 15.51 -14.78
N GLU A 212 -6.52 14.36 -15.14
CA GLU A 212 -7.74 14.23 -15.93
C GLU A 212 -8.93 13.83 -15.06
N LYS A 213 -10.12 14.30 -15.43
CA LYS A 213 -11.38 13.82 -14.87
C LYS A 213 -11.61 12.37 -15.31
N LEU A 214 -11.69 11.45 -14.34
CA LEU A 214 -11.90 10.03 -14.61
C LEU A 214 -13.28 9.59 -14.12
N LEU A 215 -13.95 8.75 -14.89
CA LEU A 215 -15.13 8.03 -14.46
C LEU A 215 -14.69 6.67 -13.93
N TYR A 216 -14.92 6.40 -12.65
CA TYR A 216 -14.75 5.06 -12.10
C TYR A 216 -16.07 4.29 -12.09
N SER A 217 -15.93 2.98 -12.08
CA SER A 217 -16.99 2.02 -11.84
C SER A 217 -16.42 0.90 -10.99
N TYR A 218 -17.25 0.29 -10.17
CA TYR A 218 -16.83 -0.87 -9.41
C TYR A 218 -17.74 -2.07 -9.64
N LYS A 219 -17.14 -3.25 -9.46
CA LYS A 219 -17.84 -4.53 -9.45
C LYS A 219 -17.54 -5.22 -8.12
N ASN A 220 -18.55 -5.28 -7.27
CA ASN A 220 -18.48 -5.89 -5.94
C ASN A 220 -18.49 -7.41 -6.03
N ASP A 221 -17.68 -8.05 -5.19
CA ASP A 221 -17.90 -9.44 -4.80
C ASP A 221 -19.08 -9.52 -3.82
N LYS A 222 -19.70 -10.70 -3.68
CA LYS A 222 -20.81 -10.90 -2.71
C LYS A 222 -20.34 -10.43 -1.32
N LYS A 223 -21.20 -9.71 -0.56
CA LYS A 223 -20.91 -9.17 0.78
C LYS A 223 -19.93 -8.01 0.89
N SER A 224 -19.48 -7.45 -0.24
CA SER A 224 -18.65 -6.24 -0.25
C SER A 224 -19.48 -4.99 -0.50
N ASP A 225 -19.07 -3.93 0.16
CA ASP A 225 -19.38 -2.56 -0.20
C ASP A 225 -18.10 -1.78 -0.46
N TYR A 226 -18.26 -0.59 -1.01
CA TYR A 226 -17.16 0.24 -1.44
C TYR A 226 -17.45 1.70 -1.14
N ASN A 227 -16.44 2.40 -0.66
CA ASN A 227 -16.47 3.85 -0.60
C ASN A 227 -15.13 4.40 -1.07
N SER A 228 -15.17 5.44 -1.91
CA SER A 228 -13.98 6.29 -2.03
C SER A 228 -13.82 7.11 -0.75
N ALA A 229 -12.60 7.55 -0.46
CA ALA A 229 -12.35 8.44 0.66
C ALA A 229 -13.21 9.70 0.55
N ARG A 230 -13.38 10.22 -0.67
CA ARG A 230 -14.27 11.34 -0.95
C ARG A 230 -15.74 11.01 -0.68
N GLU A 231 -16.25 9.91 -1.24
CA GLU A 231 -17.64 9.49 -0.98
C GLU A 231 -17.91 9.30 0.51
N SER A 232 -16.91 8.81 1.25
CA SER A 232 -16.98 8.63 2.70
C SER A 232 -17.04 9.96 3.44
N ILE A 233 -16.27 10.96 3.00
CA ILE A 233 -16.29 12.32 3.56
C ILE A 233 -17.62 12.99 3.24
N ASP A 234 -18.06 12.97 1.98
CA ASP A 234 -19.34 13.54 1.54
C ASP A 234 -20.50 12.89 2.30
N TRP A 235 -20.47 11.56 2.44
CA TRP A 235 -21.43 10.83 3.27
C TRP A 235 -21.37 11.23 4.74
N ALA A 236 -20.18 11.37 5.34
CA ALA A 236 -20.04 11.79 6.73
C ALA A 236 -20.55 13.22 6.95
N ILE A 237 -20.34 14.11 5.98
CA ILE A 237 -20.85 15.48 5.99
C ILE A 237 -22.38 15.47 5.91
N ASP A 238 -22.96 14.76 4.94
CA ASP A 238 -24.41 14.70 4.78
C ASP A 238 -25.09 14.00 5.96
N TYR A 239 -24.47 12.94 6.49
CA TYR A 239 -24.88 12.30 7.74
C TYR A 239 -24.92 13.31 8.89
N THR A 240 -23.86 14.10 9.05
CA THR A 240 -23.78 15.11 10.10
C THR A 240 -24.88 16.16 9.94
N LYS A 241 -25.19 16.59 8.71
CA LYS A 241 -26.29 17.53 8.45
C LYS A 241 -27.66 16.95 8.81
N GLU A 242 -27.96 15.73 8.37
CA GLU A 242 -29.24 15.07 8.68
C GLU A 242 -29.41 14.86 10.18
N LEU A 243 -28.32 14.49 10.86
CA LEU A 243 -28.28 14.29 12.30
C LEU A 243 -28.53 15.60 13.05
N LEU A 244 -27.87 16.70 12.65
CA LEU A 244 -28.11 18.03 13.22
C LEU A 244 -29.53 18.52 12.95
N ALA A 245 -30.13 18.18 11.81
CA ALA A 245 -31.51 18.52 11.49
C ALA A 245 -32.52 17.73 12.36
N LYS A 246 -32.25 16.44 12.61
CA LYS A 246 -33.10 15.57 13.44
C LYS A 246 -32.97 15.90 14.94
N TYR A 247 -31.78 16.31 15.37
CA TYR A 247 -31.48 16.64 16.77
C TYR A 247 -30.90 18.06 16.87
N PRO A 248 -31.72 19.11 16.72
CA PRO A 248 -31.24 20.50 16.68
C PRO A 248 -30.61 20.99 18.00
N SER A 249 -30.81 20.27 19.11
CA SER A 249 -30.14 20.52 20.40
C SER A 249 -28.78 19.80 20.53
N TYR A 250 -28.33 19.09 19.49
CA TYR A 250 -27.06 18.38 19.47
C TYR A 250 -25.89 19.37 19.35
N ASP A 251 -25.06 19.42 20.39
CA ASP A 251 -23.77 20.10 20.33
C ASP A 251 -22.72 19.10 19.79
N PRO A 252 -22.16 19.32 18.58
CA PRO A 252 -21.15 18.44 18.00
C PRO A 252 -19.85 18.35 18.83
N ASN A 253 -19.64 19.25 19.79
CA ASN A 253 -18.51 19.20 20.71
C ASN A 253 -18.76 18.31 21.94
N ASN A 254 -19.99 17.81 22.13
CA ASN A 254 -20.34 16.97 23.28
C ASN A 254 -20.25 15.48 22.92
N LEU A 255 -19.12 14.86 23.29
CA LEU A 255 -18.85 13.43 23.07
C LEU A 255 -19.93 12.50 23.67
N LEU A 256 -20.59 12.90 24.77
CA LEU A 256 -21.67 12.10 25.38
C LEU A 256 -22.91 12.06 24.50
N ALA A 257 -23.21 13.14 23.78
CA ALA A 257 -24.31 13.18 22.83
C ALA A 257 -24.05 12.25 21.63
N LEU A 258 -22.80 12.17 21.16
CA LEU A 258 -22.39 11.22 20.11
C LEU A 258 -22.58 9.76 20.59
N LEU A 259 -22.21 9.47 21.84
CA LEU A 259 -22.36 8.13 22.43
C LEU A 259 -23.82 7.72 22.62
N ASP A 260 -24.71 8.63 23.00
CA ASP A 260 -26.15 8.35 23.08
C ASP A 260 -26.76 8.07 21.71
N LEU A 261 -26.26 8.74 20.68
CA LEU A 261 -26.71 8.52 19.30
C LEU A 261 -26.21 7.19 18.73
N MET A 262 -25.03 6.74 19.13
CA MET A 262 -24.52 5.40 18.82
C MET A 262 -25.36 4.26 19.41
N LYS A 263 -26.25 4.53 20.37
CA LYS A 263 -27.17 3.52 20.94
C LYS A 263 -28.38 3.25 20.05
N ASP A 264 -28.68 4.11 19.08
CA ASP A 264 -29.73 3.86 18.08
C ASP A 264 -29.17 3.00 16.93
N GLU A 265 -28.88 1.73 17.25
CA GLU A 265 -28.30 0.77 16.32
C GLU A 265 -29.14 0.61 15.05
N LYS A 266 -30.47 0.68 15.17
CA LYS A 266 -31.39 0.56 14.03
C LYS A 266 -31.25 1.73 13.07
N PHE A 267 -31.17 2.97 13.57
CA PHE A 267 -30.94 4.14 12.73
C PHE A 267 -29.61 4.05 11.99
N LEU A 268 -28.54 3.64 12.66
CA LEU A 268 -27.23 3.44 12.04
C LEU A 268 -27.26 2.36 10.94
N LEU A 269 -27.93 1.24 11.22
CA LEU A 269 -28.06 0.12 10.31
C LEU A 269 -28.91 0.47 9.08
N ASP A 270 -30.10 1.05 9.28
CA ASP A 270 -31.03 1.46 8.20
C ASP A 270 -30.38 2.47 7.26
N MET A 271 -29.60 3.40 7.81
CA MET A 271 -28.93 4.43 7.02
C MET A 271 -27.70 3.89 6.28
N ALA A 272 -26.92 3.02 6.93
CA ALA A 272 -25.86 2.28 6.25
C ALA A 272 -26.43 1.33 5.17
N CYS A 273 -27.71 0.95 5.30
CA CYS A 273 -28.42 0.11 4.36
C CYS A 273 -29.10 0.80 3.19
N ALA A 274 -29.49 2.06 3.37
CA ALA A 274 -30.31 2.79 2.40
C ALA A 274 -29.60 3.01 1.07
N LYS A 275 -28.27 2.95 1.04
CA LYS A 275 -27.49 2.93 -0.21
C LYS A 275 -27.33 1.48 -0.66
N ASN A 276 -28.01 1.10 -1.74
CA ASN A 276 -27.94 -0.25 -2.31
C ASN A 276 -26.86 -0.29 -3.40
N HIS A 277 -25.72 -0.92 -3.13
CA HIS A 277 -24.46 -0.76 -3.87
C HIS A 277 -24.20 -1.80 -4.99
N LYS A 278 -25.24 -2.22 -5.73
CA LYS A 278 -25.07 -3.31 -6.72
C LYS A 278 -24.29 -2.92 -7.99
N LYS A 279 -24.17 -1.62 -8.28
CA LYS A 279 -23.27 -1.04 -9.29
C LYS A 279 -23.33 0.47 -9.14
N GLN A 280 -22.25 1.11 -8.70
CA GLN A 280 -22.15 2.57 -8.76
C GLN A 280 -20.95 2.96 -9.61
N SER A 281 -21.10 4.11 -10.21
CA SER A 281 -20.05 4.84 -10.91
C SER A 281 -20.03 6.23 -10.31
N GLY A 282 -18.85 6.78 -10.15
CA GLY A 282 -18.66 8.17 -9.74
C GLY A 282 -17.54 8.80 -10.54
N ASP A 283 -17.34 10.08 -10.30
CA ASP A 283 -16.25 10.84 -10.89
C ASP A 283 -15.10 10.95 -9.87
N ILE A 284 -13.91 10.49 -10.25
CA ILE A 284 -12.68 11.04 -9.67
C ILE A 284 -12.61 12.45 -10.25
N GLY A 285 -12.96 13.44 -9.42
CA GLY A 285 -13.12 14.84 -9.84
C GLY A 285 -11.83 15.44 -10.41
N LYS A 286 -11.82 16.76 -10.64
CA LYS A 286 -10.61 17.51 -11.06
C LYS A 286 -9.51 17.56 -9.99
N PHE A 287 -9.68 16.83 -8.89
CA PHE A 287 -8.72 16.75 -7.79
C PHE A 287 -7.91 15.48 -7.95
N TYR A 288 -6.61 15.66 -7.81
CA TYR A 288 -5.63 14.83 -8.49
C TYR A 288 -5.37 13.47 -7.89
N SER A 289 -6.10 13.08 -6.85
CA SER A 289 -6.07 11.70 -6.36
C SER A 289 -7.36 11.28 -5.68
N ASP A 290 -7.66 9.98 -5.73
CA ASP A 290 -8.72 9.37 -4.92
C ASP A 290 -8.22 8.04 -4.37
N VAL A 291 -8.70 7.69 -3.18
CA VAL A 291 -8.32 6.48 -2.46
C VAL A 291 -9.53 5.58 -2.33
N PHE A 292 -9.34 4.34 -2.76
CA PHE A 292 -10.32 3.29 -2.87
C PHE A 292 -10.04 2.26 -1.79
N PHE A 293 -11.02 2.00 -0.93
CA PHE A 293 -10.92 0.96 0.08
C PHE A 293 -12.19 0.09 0.14
N PRO A 294 -12.02 -1.19 0.46
CA PRO A 294 -13.15 -2.10 0.62
C PRO A 294 -13.83 -1.82 1.97
N SER A 295 -15.16 -1.81 1.98
CA SER A 295 -15.96 -1.73 3.21
C SER A 295 -16.91 -2.92 3.31
N PRO A 296 -17.21 -3.39 4.53
CA PRO A 296 -18.25 -4.39 4.70
C PRO A 296 -19.62 -3.79 4.32
N ASN A 297 -20.46 -4.55 3.63
CA ASN A 297 -21.83 -4.13 3.33
C ASN A 297 -22.69 -4.21 4.60
N ALA A 298 -22.97 -3.07 5.24
CA ALA A 298 -23.68 -3.02 6.51
C ALA A 298 -25.04 -3.76 6.50
N CYS A 299 -25.76 -3.82 5.36
CA CYS A 299 -27.00 -4.60 5.24
C CYS A 299 -26.81 -6.09 5.27
N GLU A 300 -25.74 -6.57 4.65
CA GLU A 300 -25.45 -8.01 4.66
C GLU A 300 -24.83 -8.43 6.00
N PHE A 301 -24.48 -7.46 6.86
CA PHE A 301 -23.92 -7.63 8.21
C PHE A 301 -24.96 -7.53 9.34
N THR A 302 -26.24 -7.73 9.02
CA THR A 302 -27.36 -7.63 9.98
C THR A 302 -27.35 -8.69 11.11
N SER A 303 -26.39 -9.61 11.12
CA SER A 303 -26.25 -10.61 12.16
C SER A 303 -24.79 -10.76 12.59
N PHE A 304 -24.47 -10.24 13.78
CA PHE A 304 -23.25 -10.62 14.52
C PHE A 304 -23.19 -12.13 14.79
N LYS A 305 -24.30 -12.87 14.63
CA LYS A 305 -24.35 -14.33 14.82
C LYS A 305 -23.51 -15.08 13.79
N ASP A 306 -23.36 -14.56 12.58
CA ASP A 306 -22.55 -15.20 11.53
C ASP A 306 -21.03 -15.14 11.81
N PHE A 307 -20.59 -14.28 12.74
CA PHE A 307 -19.19 -14.26 13.19
C PHE A 307 -18.79 -15.53 13.96
N ASN A 308 -19.75 -16.22 14.59
CA ASN A 308 -19.44 -17.40 15.39
C ASN A 308 -19.18 -18.67 14.56
N GLU A 309 -19.61 -18.71 13.29
CA GLU A 309 -19.54 -19.93 12.47
C GLU A 309 -18.52 -19.87 11.32
N SER A 310 -18.18 -18.67 10.83
CA SER A 310 -17.06 -18.49 9.91
C SER A 310 -16.02 -17.55 10.52
N ASN A 311 -14.95 -18.14 11.04
CA ASN A 311 -13.75 -17.48 11.52
C ASN A 311 -13.03 -16.62 10.46
N SER A 312 -13.44 -16.64 9.19
CA SER A 312 -12.78 -15.88 8.12
C SER A 312 -13.81 -15.18 7.25
N MET A 313 -13.62 -13.88 7.07
CA MET A 313 -14.44 -13.03 6.26
C MET A 313 -13.58 -12.31 5.23
N SER A 314 -13.97 -12.41 3.96
CA SER A 314 -13.31 -11.70 2.88
C SER A 314 -14.34 -11.00 2.01
N PHE A 315 -14.06 -9.76 1.66
CA PHE A 315 -14.88 -8.96 0.74
C PHE A 315 -13.95 -8.10 -0.12
N GLY A 316 -14.29 -7.92 -1.39
CA GLY A 316 -13.47 -7.14 -2.30
C GLY A 316 -14.24 -6.67 -3.51
N SER A 317 -13.65 -5.72 -4.23
CA SER A 317 -14.25 -5.07 -5.37
C SER A 317 -13.17 -4.80 -6.42
N THR A 318 -13.50 -5.03 -7.69
CA THR A 318 -12.70 -4.51 -8.79
C THR A 318 -13.12 -3.08 -9.06
N ILE A 319 -12.19 -2.15 -8.92
CA ILE A 319 -12.34 -0.75 -9.33
C ILE A 319 -11.77 -0.62 -10.73
N SER A 320 -12.49 0.05 -11.63
CA SER A 320 -12.03 0.32 -12.99
C SER A 320 -12.35 1.75 -13.36
N TRP A 321 -11.42 2.44 -14.00
CA TRP A 321 -11.60 3.84 -14.40
C TRP A 321 -11.21 4.07 -15.85
N LYS A 322 -11.71 5.18 -16.40
CA LYS A 322 -11.40 5.66 -17.74
C LYS A 322 -11.60 7.18 -17.82
N PRO A 323 -10.98 7.87 -18.80
CA PRO A 323 -11.19 9.30 -18.98
C PRO A 323 -12.64 9.61 -19.34
N VAL A 324 -13.15 10.73 -18.84
CA VAL A 324 -14.39 11.33 -19.31
C VAL A 324 -14.09 12.07 -20.61
N LYS A 325 -14.94 11.92 -21.64
CA LYS A 325 -14.83 12.77 -22.83
C LYS A 325 -15.05 14.21 -22.39
N ALA A 326 -14.01 15.04 -22.48
CA ALA A 326 -14.09 16.45 -22.12
C ALA A 326 -15.31 17.09 -22.81
N SER A 327 -16.22 17.63 -22.00
CA SER A 327 -17.24 18.54 -22.51
C SER A 327 -16.61 19.92 -22.70
N ALA A 328 -17.21 20.77 -23.54
CA ALA A 328 -16.72 22.14 -23.75
C ALA A 328 -16.73 22.99 -22.46
N GLU A 329 -17.47 22.56 -21.43
CA GLU A 329 -17.55 23.19 -20.12
C GLU A 329 -16.40 22.75 -19.18
N ASP A 330 -15.67 21.68 -19.51
CA ASP A 330 -14.55 21.17 -18.71
C ASP A 330 -13.22 21.86 -19.04
N ILE A 331 -13.21 22.86 -19.95
CA ILE A 331 -12.00 23.60 -20.30
C ILE A 331 -11.58 24.47 -19.10
N PRO A 332 -10.40 24.24 -18.51
CA PRO A 332 -9.94 25.02 -17.37
C PRO A 332 -9.86 26.52 -17.72
N GLU A 333 -10.37 27.38 -16.85
CA GLU A 333 -10.10 28.82 -16.96
C GLU A 333 -8.59 29.08 -16.96
N GLU A 334 -8.13 30.21 -17.49
CA GLU A 334 -6.70 30.50 -17.69
C GLU A 334 -5.86 30.43 -16.39
N LYS A 335 -6.48 30.63 -15.22
CA LYS A 335 -5.87 30.43 -13.90
C LYS A 335 -5.66 28.96 -13.50
N ASP A 336 -6.36 28.04 -14.15
CA ASP A 336 -6.17 26.60 -14.01
C ASP A 336 -5.22 26.02 -15.09
N LYS A 337 -4.49 26.84 -15.85
CA LYS A 337 -3.48 26.32 -16.79
C LYS A 337 -2.30 25.65 -16.07
N GLU A 338 -1.85 26.19 -14.93
CA GLU A 338 -0.82 25.54 -14.09
C GLU A 338 -1.26 24.14 -13.63
N LYS A 339 -2.58 23.95 -13.49
CA LYS A 339 -3.24 22.70 -13.13
C LYS A 339 -3.32 21.67 -14.27
N THR A 340 -2.82 21.98 -15.46
CA THR A 340 -2.75 21.02 -16.59
C THR A 340 -1.43 20.25 -16.65
N GLU A 341 -0.39 20.73 -15.97
CA GLU A 341 0.89 20.04 -15.91
C GLU A 341 0.75 18.72 -15.14
N PHE A 342 1.43 17.68 -15.61
CA PHE A 342 1.50 16.38 -14.93
C PHE A 342 2.81 15.71 -15.34
N TYR A 343 3.67 15.53 -14.36
CA TYR A 343 5.04 15.07 -14.52
C TYR A 343 5.24 13.62 -14.08
N LEU A 344 4.26 13.03 -13.39
CA LEU A 344 4.30 11.60 -13.09
C LEU A 344 4.15 10.77 -14.37
N PRO A 345 5.01 9.76 -14.60
CA PRO A 345 4.82 8.84 -15.71
C PRO A 345 3.54 8.02 -15.51
N GLU A 346 2.96 7.46 -16.57
CA GLU A 346 1.91 6.45 -16.44
C GLU A 346 2.51 5.12 -15.94
N PHE A 347 1.98 4.60 -14.83
CA PHE A 347 2.26 3.29 -14.26
C PHE A 347 1.17 2.84 -13.28
N THR A 348 1.12 1.54 -13.01
CA THR A 348 0.40 0.95 -11.89
C THR A 348 1.38 0.06 -11.12
N ALA A 349 1.45 0.20 -9.79
CA ALA A 349 2.38 -0.54 -8.96
C ALA A 349 1.81 -0.91 -7.60
N THR A 350 2.17 -2.10 -7.11
CA THR A 350 2.02 -2.44 -5.69
C THR A 350 3.22 -1.91 -4.91
N LEU A 351 2.95 -1.06 -3.92
CA LEU A 351 4.00 -0.40 -3.14
C LEU A 351 4.68 -1.35 -2.17
N SER A 352 5.96 -1.11 -1.90
CA SER A 352 6.77 -1.94 -1.02
C SER A 352 6.39 -1.79 0.45
N THR A 353 6.52 -2.89 1.19
CA THR A 353 6.47 -2.89 2.67
C THR A 353 7.80 -2.51 3.30
N LYS A 354 8.88 -2.64 2.52
CA LYS A 354 10.21 -2.15 2.87
C LYS A 354 10.28 -0.69 2.44
N GLY A 355 10.67 0.20 3.34
CA GLY A 355 10.98 1.58 2.99
C GLY A 355 12.09 1.64 1.95
N GLY A 356 12.21 2.74 1.23
CA GLY A 356 13.10 2.79 0.08
C GLY A 356 12.91 3.99 -0.82
N VAL A 357 13.79 4.05 -1.82
CA VAL A 357 13.66 4.95 -2.95
C VAL A 357 13.49 4.10 -4.19
N PHE A 358 12.44 4.38 -4.96
CA PHE A 358 12.03 3.57 -6.08
C PHE A 358 12.03 4.39 -7.37
N THR A 359 12.39 3.75 -8.46
CA THR A 359 12.25 4.26 -9.83
C THR A 359 11.08 3.56 -10.50
N LYS A 360 10.74 3.98 -11.72
CA LYS A 360 9.69 3.32 -12.52
C LYS A 360 9.91 1.82 -12.70
N ASP A 361 11.16 1.38 -12.76
CA ASP A 361 11.51 -0.01 -13.07
C ASP A 361 11.42 -0.96 -11.87
N ASN A 362 11.40 -0.43 -10.64
CA ASN A 362 11.45 -1.25 -9.42
C ASN A 362 10.37 -0.93 -8.38
N ILE A 363 9.47 0.01 -8.67
CA ILE A 363 8.39 0.40 -7.75
C ILE A 363 7.33 -0.70 -7.55
N ASP A 364 7.09 -1.55 -8.57
CA ASP A 364 6.13 -2.65 -8.46
C ASP A 364 6.75 -3.83 -7.71
N THR A 365 6.33 -3.97 -6.45
CA THR A 365 6.86 -4.97 -5.54
C THR A 365 5.76 -5.90 -5.07
N LYS A 366 6.09 -7.17 -4.86
CA LYS A 366 5.12 -8.13 -4.33
C LYS A 366 4.85 -7.86 -2.87
N TYR A 367 3.57 -7.85 -2.50
CA TYR A 367 3.18 -7.74 -1.10
C TYR A 367 3.55 -9.02 -0.34
N PRO A 368 4.15 -8.93 0.87
CA PRO A 368 4.57 -10.11 1.63
C PRO A 368 3.41 -11.06 1.94
N GLY A 369 3.60 -12.35 1.70
CA GLY A 369 2.57 -13.38 1.91
C GLY A 369 1.71 -13.65 0.66
N GLU A 370 1.80 -12.83 -0.39
CA GLU A 370 1.37 -13.22 -1.72
C GLU A 370 2.43 -14.19 -2.27
N GLY A 371 2.26 -15.47 -1.93
CA GLY A 371 3.13 -16.54 -2.39
C GLY A 371 3.27 -16.54 -3.91
N MET A 372 4.32 -17.20 -4.40
CA MET A 372 4.46 -17.44 -5.84
C MET A 372 3.14 -18.00 -6.37
N PRO A 373 2.61 -17.48 -7.49
CA PRO A 373 1.36 -17.97 -8.02
C PRO A 373 1.39 -19.50 -8.11
N TRP A 374 0.30 -20.17 -7.78
CA TRP A 374 0.29 -21.64 -7.74
C TRP A 374 0.78 -22.25 -9.07
N TRP A 375 0.53 -21.56 -10.19
CA TRP A 375 1.01 -21.94 -11.52
C TRP A 375 2.55 -21.87 -11.63
N ALA A 376 3.21 -20.92 -10.98
CA ALA A 376 4.67 -20.83 -10.96
C ALA A 376 5.29 -21.99 -10.15
N ILE A 377 4.66 -22.35 -9.03
CA ILE A 377 5.04 -23.55 -8.25
C ILE A 377 4.87 -24.80 -9.13
N LEU A 378 3.75 -24.90 -9.85
CA LEU A 378 3.50 -26.02 -10.77
C LEU A 378 4.54 -26.09 -11.90
N LEU A 379 4.95 -24.96 -12.48
CA LEU A 379 6.00 -24.93 -13.51
C LEU A 379 7.36 -25.38 -12.97
N ILE A 380 7.72 -24.99 -11.75
CA ILE A 380 8.96 -25.45 -11.10
C ILE A 380 8.90 -26.97 -10.89
N VAL A 381 7.77 -27.50 -10.41
CA VAL A 381 7.58 -28.95 -10.24
C VAL A 381 7.67 -29.67 -11.59
N LEU A 382 7.05 -29.13 -12.65
CA LEU A 382 7.10 -29.69 -13.99
C LEU A 382 8.53 -29.70 -14.56
N ALA A 383 9.28 -28.61 -14.39
CA ALA A 383 10.68 -28.52 -14.82
C ALA A 383 11.55 -29.57 -14.10
N VAL A 384 11.35 -29.76 -12.79
CA VAL A 384 12.04 -30.80 -12.01
C VAL A 384 11.69 -32.20 -12.51
N LEU A 385 10.42 -32.48 -12.83
CA LEU A 385 9.99 -33.78 -13.37
C LEU A 385 10.60 -34.06 -14.76
N ILE A 386 10.72 -33.05 -15.62
CA ILE A 386 11.38 -33.19 -16.93
C ILE A 386 12.87 -33.50 -16.75
N VAL A 387 13.55 -32.81 -15.83
CA VAL A 387 14.98 -33.07 -15.54
C VAL A 387 15.17 -34.48 -14.98
N ILE A 388 14.33 -34.93 -14.06
CA ILE A 388 14.36 -36.31 -13.54
C ILE A 388 14.10 -37.31 -14.67
N GLY A 389 13.10 -37.08 -15.51
CA GLY A 389 12.78 -37.93 -16.66
C GLY A 389 13.93 -38.04 -17.66
N LEU A 390 14.63 -36.94 -17.94
CA LEU A 390 15.83 -36.92 -18.79
C LEU A 390 16.98 -37.72 -18.15
N ILE A 391 17.22 -37.55 -16.85
CA ILE A 391 18.26 -38.30 -16.13
C ILE A 391 17.94 -39.81 -16.17
N VAL A 392 16.71 -40.20 -15.87
CA VAL A 392 16.28 -41.61 -15.94
C VAL A 392 16.39 -42.13 -17.37
N GLY A 393 15.97 -41.36 -18.37
CA GLY A 393 16.11 -41.72 -19.78
C GLY A 393 17.56 -41.94 -20.20
N ILE A 394 18.47 -41.06 -19.78
CA ILE A 394 19.92 -41.19 -20.03
C ILE A 394 20.48 -42.43 -19.33
N VAL A 395 20.12 -42.68 -18.06
CA VAL A 395 20.59 -43.86 -17.32
C VAL A 395 20.07 -45.14 -17.96
N VAL A 396 18.78 -45.22 -18.32
CA VAL A 396 18.19 -46.36 -19.02
C VAL A 396 18.86 -46.58 -20.38
N TYR A 397 19.09 -45.52 -21.14
CA TYR A 397 19.79 -45.57 -22.42
C TYR A 397 21.22 -46.13 -22.28
N PHE A 398 22.01 -45.61 -21.33
CA PHE A 398 23.37 -46.08 -21.11
C PHE A 398 23.46 -47.49 -20.51
N VAL A 399 22.54 -47.89 -19.63
CA VAL A 399 22.60 -49.19 -18.96
C VAL A 399 22.03 -50.31 -19.82
N ILE A 400 20.92 -50.06 -20.53
CA ILE A 400 20.21 -51.10 -21.30
C ILE A 400 20.68 -51.13 -22.74
N PHE A 401 20.75 -49.98 -23.42
CA PHE A 401 21.00 -49.94 -24.86
C PHE A 401 22.48 -49.91 -25.23
N ARG A 402 23.38 -49.41 -24.37
CA ARG A 402 24.83 -49.39 -24.68
C ARG A 402 25.50 -50.76 -24.50
N LYS A 403 24.89 -51.71 -23.78
CA LYS A 403 25.52 -53.01 -23.46
C LYS A 403 25.52 -54.03 -24.62
N GLY A 404 25.05 -53.64 -25.81
CA GLY A 404 24.94 -54.51 -26.99
C GLY A 404 25.90 -54.21 -28.15
N SER A 405 26.87 -53.30 -28.01
CA SER A 405 27.73 -52.86 -29.13
C SER A 405 29.22 -53.18 -28.98
N ASP A 406 29.61 -54.10 -28.09
CA ASP A 406 31.00 -54.56 -27.92
C ASP A 406 31.19 -56.00 -28.41
N GLY A 407 30.59 -56.35 -29.56
CA GLY A 407 30.78 -57.63 -30.22
C GLY A 407 31.06 -57.43 -31.70
N GLU A 408 32.23 -57.89 -32.13
CA GLU A 408 32.64 -58.10 -33.53
C GLU A 408 33.51 -57.00 -34.17
N LYS A 409 34.68 -56.74 -33.57
CA LYS A 409 35.92 -56.62 -34.34
C LYS A 409 37.03 -57.32 -33.56
N ASP A 410 37.55 -58.39 -34.16
CA ASP A 410 38.94 -58.82 -34.15
C ASP A 410 39.01 -60.36 -34.21
N LYS A 411 39.19 -60.87 -35.44
CA LYS A 411 39.89 -62.12 -35.71
C LYS A 411 41.11 -61.79 -36.57
N GLU A 412 42.16 -61.41 -35.87
CA GLU A 412 43.47 -62.07 -35.88
C GLU A 412 43.64 -63.22 -36.90
N SER A 413 44.58 -63.04 -37.83
CA SER A 413 45.50 -64.11 -38.24
C SER A 413 46.84 -63.46 -38.58
N ASP A 414 47.66 -63.33 -37.54
CA ASP A 414 49.11 -63.25 -37.63
C ASP A 414 49.70 -64.62 -37.97
N ASP A 415 50.99 -64.57 -38.31
CA ASP A 415 51.97 -65.64 -38.47
C ASP A 415 51.98 -66.35 -39.85
N ALA A 416 53.12 -66.43 -40.56
CA ALA A 416 54.41 -66.81 -40.04
C ALA A 416 55.53 -66.69 -41.10
N LYS A 417 56.74 -66.37 -40.63
CA LYS A 417 58.05 -67.01 -40.98
C LYS A 417 58.56 -66.90 -42.43
N GLN A 418 59.85 -66.89 -42.75
CA GLN A 418 61.14 -66.96 -42.04
C GLN A 418 62.21 -66.61 -43.10
N GLU A 419 63.29 -65.97 -42.65
CA GLU A 419 64.69 -66.06 -43.14
C GLU A 419 64.98 -66.47 -44.61
N ALA A 420 65.61 -65.56 -45.36
CA ALA A 420 66.99 -65.66 -45.84
C ALA A 420 67.45 -64.36 -46.49
#